data_AF-A0A1D1VU59-F1
#
_entry.id   AF-A0A1D1VU59-F1
#
_cell.length_a   1.000
_cell.length_b   1.000
_cell.length_c   1.000
_cell.angle_alpha   90.00
_cell.angle_beta   90.00
_cell.angle_gamma   90.00
#
_symmetry.space_group_name_H-M   'P 1'
#
loop_
_entity.id
_entity.type
_entity.pdbx_description
1 polymer ?
#
loop_
_entity_poly.entity_id
_entity_poly.type
_entity_poly.pdbx_seq_one_letter_code
_entity_poly.pdbx_strand_id
1 'polypeptide(L)'
;MTQRALFQLAFNSICKTMRLTSEDVRKNIGSRALQPVGAARLSAWLSQKEDEYRIVLYQSDATLTPWTLRCLRQADCVLMVGYGDEAPDFNDIGKFLLGTADKLRGRKDLVLLHKLSGPNVLTTRTWIDAHPWISLHHHIACPDRMFHTRLPRLSQSGLRPRAATMDFPHTADKHSDFSRLARILTGTAVGLVLGGGGARGFSHVGMIESLLEEGIPIDMIGGVSMGAFVSALWALYRDLPEVRRRCKIWAQSMGNPWNVFREITYPYMALFSGKLYNQFVRAGVGDVQIEQLWIPYFCASCDITDVALRVHTRGDLWRYARASMTVVGYFPPICDPEDGHLLVDGGYMVTKMSPLPHHHR
;
A
#
# COMPACT_ATOMS: atom_id res chain seq x y z
N MET A 1 -2.72 20.39 -10.76
CA MET A 1 -3.05 21.11 -9.51
C MET A 1 -3.85 20.26 -8.53
N THR A 2 -4.80 19.44 -9.01
CA THR A 2 -5.78 18.71 -8.20
C THR A 2 -5.18 17.68 -7.22
N GLN A 3 -4.24 16.83 -7.67
CA GLN A 3 -3.63 15.80 -6.81
C GLN A 3 -2.84 16.41 -5.63
N ARG A 4 -2.03 17.45 -5.92
CA ARG A 4 -1.20 18.14 -4.91
C ARG A 4 -2.06 18.82 -3.83
N ALA A 5 -3.18 19.41 -4.24
CA ALA A 5 -4.11 20.07 -3.32
C ALA A 5 -4.81 19.07 -2.39
N LEU A 6 -5.27 17.93 -2.93
CA LEU A 6 -5.87 16.87 -2.12
C LEU A 6 -4.88 16.25 -1.14
N PHE A 7 -3.63 16.03 -1.58
CA PHE A 7 -2.60 15.51 -0.69
C PHE A 7 -2.28 16.48 0.45
N GLN A 8 -2.14 17.77 0.15
CA GLN A 8 -1.95 18.79 1.18
C GLN A 8 -3.16 18.91 2.14
N LEU A 9 -4.38 18.78 1.61
CA LEU A 9 -5.60 18.78 2.41
C LEU A 9 -5.68 17.57 3.35
N ALA A 10 -5.24 16.39 2.90
CA ALA A 10 -5.14 15.18 3.71
C ALA A 10 -4.11 15.30 4.84
N PHE A 11 -2.99 15.99 4.61
CA PHE A 11 -2.03 16.28 5.69
C PHE A 11 -2.56 17.31 6.69
N ASN A 12 -3.21 18.37 6.21
CA ASN A 12 -3.74 19.44 7.05
C ASN A 12 -4.86 18.98 7.98
N SER A 13 -5.57 17.89 7.66
CA SER A 13 -6.54 17.29 8.57
C SER A 13 -5.90 16.55 9.75
N ILE A 14 -4.62 16.18 9.65
CA ILE A 14 -3.87 15.47 10.69
C ILE A 14 -2.95 16.42 11.46
N CYS A 15 -2.20 17.28 10.75
CA CYS A 15 -1.23 18.16 11.37
C CYS A 15 -0.89 19.41 10.53
N LYS A 16 -0.29 20.41 11.18
CA LYS A 16 0.17 21.64 10.54
C LYS A 16 1.27 21.32 9.52
N THR A 17 0.97 21.56 8.24
CA THR A 17 1.84 21.18 7.12
C THR A 17 2.14 22.37 6.22
N MET A 18 3.38 22.48 5.74
CA MET A 18 3.80 23.48 4.76
C MET A 18 4.25 22.80 3.47
N ARG A 19 3.82 23.32 2.32
CA ARG A 19 4.35 22.91 1.01
C ARG A 19 5.34 23.96 0.52
N LEU A 20 6.52 23.51 0.09
CA LEU A 20 7.59 24.37 -0.41
C LEU A 20 7.97 23.98 -1.85
N THR A 21 7.98 24.96 -2.73
CA THR A 21 8.44 24.83 -4.11
C THR A 21 9.75 25.61 -4.35
N SER A 22 10.40 25.34 -5.49
CA SER A 22 11.55 26.11 -5.94
C SER A 22 11.25 27.62 -6.08
N GLU A 23 10.02 27.98 -6.45
CA GLU A 23 9.55 29.36 -6.53
C GLU A 23 9.37 30.00 -5.15
N ASP A 24 8.79 29.28 -4.20
CA ASP A 24 8.62 29.78 -2.82
C ASP A 24 9.97 30.07 -2.16
N VAL A 25 10.97 29.22 -2.40
CA VAL A 25 12.34 29.40 -1.92
C VAL A 25 12.97 30.65 -2.52
N ARG A 26 12.86 30.83 -3.85
CA ARG A 26 13.39 32.02 -4.54
C ARG A 26 12.71 33.31 -4.07
N LYS A 27 11.40 33.25 -3.78
CA LYS A 27 10.62 34.40 -3.30
C LYS A 27 11.02 34.83 -1.88
N ASN A 28 11.25 33.87 -0.98
CA ASN A 28 11.54 34.17 0.43
C ASN A 28 13.02 34.46 0.71
N ILE A 29 13.94 33.78 0.03
CA ILE A 29 15.39 33.89 0.30
C ILE A 29 16.12 34.73 -0.76
N GLY A 30 15.57 34.79 -1.98
CA GLY A 30 16.12 35.52 -3.12
C GLY A 30 16.55 34.61 -4.27
N SER A 31 16.87 35.21 -5.42
CA SER A 31 17.20 34.49 -6.66
C SER A 31 18.47 33.61 -6.56
N ARG A 32 19.41 33.95 -5.67
CA ARG A 32 20.66 33.20 -5.43
C ARG A 32 20.54 32.11 -4.36
N ALA A 33 19.34 31.86 -3.81
CA ALA A 33 19.13 30.91 -2.72
C ALA A 33 19.57 29.46 -3.05
N LEU A 34 19.45 29.06 -4.33
CA LEU A 34 19.78 27.73 -4.81
C LEU A 34 21.24 27.60 -5.30
N GLN A 35 22.02 28.68 -5.23
CA GLN A 35 23.45 28.68 -5.54
C GLN A 35 24.27 28.33 -4.30
N PRO A 36 25.53 27.87 -4.44
CA PRO A 36 26.38 27.51 -3.30
C PRO A 36 26.51 28.63 -2.25
N VAL A 37 26.54 29.89 -2.70
CA VAL A 37 26.62 31.09 -1.84
C VAL A 37 25.40 31.22 -0.92
N GLY A 38 24.21 30.82 -1.39
CA GLY A 38 22.96 30.89 -0.62
C GLY A 38 22.70 29.65 0.26
N ALA A 39 23.53 28.61 0.17
CA ALA A 39 23.24 27.30 0.73
C ALA A 39 23.09 27.30 2.26
N ALA A 40 23.93 28.05 2.98
CA ALA A 40 23.85 28.16 4.44
C ALA A 40 22.57 28.86 4.90
N ARG A 41 22.21 29.96 4.24
CA ARG A 41 20.96 30.71 4.52
C ARG A 41 19.73 29.87 4.20
N LEU A 42 19.76 29.11 3.11
CA LEU A 42 18.69 28.17 2.76
C LEU A 42 18.54 27.08 3.82
N SER A 43 19.63 26.45 4.25
CA SER A 43 19.57 25.42 5.29
C SER A 43 18.99 25.98 6.61
N ALA A 44 19.45 27.15 7.06
CA ALA A 44 18.92 27.77 8.28
C ALA A 44 17.41 28.08 8.19
N TRP A 45 16.95 28.59 7.05
CA TRP A 45 15.53 28.86 6.84
C TRP A 45 14.68 27.60 6.78
N LEU A 46 15.18 26.54 6.14
CA LEU A 46 14.48 25.25 6.11
C LEU A 46 14.37 24.63 7.50
N SER A 47 15.44 24.66 8.30
CA SER A 47 15.40 24.20 9.70
C SER A 47 14.38 24.98 10.52
N GLN A 48 14.30 26.30 10.36
CA GLN A 48 13.25 27.10 11.01
C GLN A 48 11.83 26.65 10.61
N LYS A 49 11.62 26.24 9.36
CA LYS A 49 10.33 25.71 8.89
C LYS A 49 10.05 24.30 9.39
N GLU A 50 11.07 23.47 9.51
CA GLU A 50 10.98 22.13 10.12
C GLU A 50 10.65 22.23 11.62
N ASP A 51 11.10 23.28 12.33
CA ASP A 51 10.72 23.54 13.72
C ASP A 51 9.26 24.05 13.86
N GLU A 52 8.78 24.82 12.88
CA GLU A 52 7.45 25.45 12.93
C GLU A 52 6.30 24.53 12.46
N TYR A 53 6.60 23.55 11.61
CA TYR A 53 5.63 22.65 10.99
C TYR A 53 5.99 21.19 11.26
N ARG A 54 5.01 20.39 11.67
CA ARG A 54 5.24 18.95 11.92
C ARG A 54 5.68 18.22 10.65
N ILE A 55 5.20 18.65 9.48
CA ILE A 55 5.54 18.10 8.17
C ILE A 55 5.85 19.25 7.22
N VAL A 56 7.00 19.17 6.54
CA VAL A 56 7.37 20.07 5.45
C VAL A 56 7.43 19.26 4.15
N LEU A 57 6.53 19.55 3.22
CA LEU A 57 6.43 18.88 1.92
C LEU A 57 7.28 19.63 0.89
N TYR A 58 8.42 19.05 0.55
CA TYR A 58 9.24 19.52 -0.56
C TYR A 58 8.67 19.05 -1.89
N GLN A 59 8.23 19.99 -2.72
CA GLN A 59 7.82 19.71 -4.09
C GLN A 59 9.02 19.92 -5.01
N SER A 60 9.59 18.82 -5.51
CA SER A 60 10.69 18.85 -6.47
C SER A 60 10.25 19.38 -7.83
N ASP A 61 11.23 19.81 -8.64
CA ASP A 61 11.02 20.09 -10.05
C ASP A 61 10.99 18.76 -10.84
N ALA A 62 10.49 18.78 -12.07
CA ALA A 62 10.43 17.57 -12.92
C ALA A 62 11.81 17.08 -13.40
N THR A 63 12.83 17.92 -13.27
CA THR A 63 14.21 17.63 -13.69
C THR A 63 15.18 17.73 -12.51
N LEU A 64 16.42 17.30 -12.72
CA LEU A 64 17.51 17.37 -11.74
C LEU A 64 18.04 18.80 -11.55
N THR A 65 17.20 19.68 -10.99
CA THR A 65 17.61 21.04 -10.60
C THR A 65 18.36 21.02 -9.27
N PRO A 66 19.09 22.10 -8.91
CA PRO A 66 19.68 22.24 -7.57
C PRO A 66 18.65 22.12 -6.44
N TRP A 67 17.39 22.50 -6.67
CA TRP A 67 16.31 22.32 -5.72
C TRP A 67 15.93 20.84 -5.58
N THR A 68 15.72 20.12 -6.68
CA THR A 68 15.44 18.67 -6.66
C THR A 68 16.55 17.90 -5.96
N LEU A 69 17.83 18.19 -6.28
CA LEU A 69 18.98 17.55 -5.61
C LEU A 69 19.02 17.84 -4.10
N ARG A 70 18.62 19.05 -3.69
CA ARG A 70 18.52 19.37 -2.26
C ARG A 70 17.36 18.62 -1.60
N CYS A 71 16.19 18.55 -2.23
CA CYS A 71 15.06 17.77 -1.74
C CYS A 71 15.47 16.30 -1.51
N LEU A 72 16.16 15.69 -2.48
CA LEU A 72 16.63 14.30 -2.41
C LEU A 72 17.67 14.05 -1.30
N ARG A 73 18.43 15.08 -0.90
CA ARG A 73 19.47 14.95 0.14
C ARG A 73 18.95 15.21 1.55
N GLN A 74 17.94 16.06 1.69
CA GLN A 74 17.45 16.55 2.96
C GLN A 74 16.19 15.81 3.44
N ALA A 75 15.36 15.30 2.53
CA ALA A 75 14.10 14.65 2.92
C ALA A 75 14.33 13.34 3.70
N ASP A 76 13.58 13.14 4.78
CA ASP A 76 13.53 11.86 5.50
C ASP A 76 12.83 10.77 4.69
N CYS A 77 11.88 11.18 3.84
CA CYS A 77 11.12 10.31 2.94
C CYS A 77 10.92 11.02 1.60
N VAL A 78 11.36 10.35 0.52
CA VAL A 78 11.15 10.81 -0.86
C VAL A 78 10.02 10.00 -1.48
N LEU A 79 8.95 10.67 -1.91
CA LEU A 79 7.83 10.04 -2.61
C LEU A 79 8.07 10.09 -4.12
N MET A 80 8.28 8.94 -4.72
CA MET A 80 8.43 8.76 -6.16
C MET A 80 7.06 8.45 -6.75
N VAL A 81 6.47 9.40 -7.46
CA VAL A 81 5.09 9.28 -7.97
C VAL A 81 5.10 8.81 -9.41
N GLY A 82 4.47 7.67 -9.68
CA GLY A 82 4.29 7.09 -11.02
C GLY A 82 2.82 6.80 -11.31
N TYR A 83 2.50 6.65 -12.59
CA TYR A 83 1.20 6.16 -13.03
C TYR A 83 1.24 4.65 -13.16
N GLY A 84 0.28 3.95 -12.55
CA GLY A 84 0.28 2.48 -12.53
C GLY A 84 0.06 1.82 -13.89
N ASP A 85 -0.52 2.56 -14.85
CA ASP A 85 -0.76 2.15 -16.22
C ASP A 85 0.39 2.53 -17.19
N GLU A 86 1.43 3.20 -16.70
CA GLU A 86 2.59 3.62 -17.50
C GLU A 86 3.85 2.80 -17.22
N ALA A 87 4.85 2.94 -18.08
CA ALA A 87 6.15 2.30 -17.94
C ALA A 87 6.89 2.80 -16.69
N PRO A 88 7.70 1.94 -16.04
CA PRO A 88 8.41 2.27 -14.80
C PRO A 88 9.62 3.18 -15.07
N ASP A 89 9.38 4.44 -15.41
CA ASP A 89 10.43 5.42 -15.69
C ASP A 89 10.28 6.69 -14.85
N PHE A 90 11.34 7.05 -14.14
CA PHE A 90 11.48 8.32 -13.41
C PHE A 90 12.43 9.31 -14.12
N ASN A 91 12.64 9.11 -15.43
CA ASN A 91 13.54 9.90 -16.26
C ASN A 91 14.96 9.98 -15.64
N ASP A 92 15.60 11.15 -15.75
CA ASP A 92 16.94 11.39 -15.23
C ASP A 92 17.04 11.23 -13.70
N ILE A 93 15.94 11.44 -12.97
CA ILE A 93 15.91 11.28 -11.51
C ILE A 93 16.09 9.80 -11.14
N GLY A 94 15.38 8.89 -11.84
CA GLY A 94 15.53 7.45 -11.66
C GLY A 94 16.95 6.98 -11.94
N LYS A 95 17.53 7.43 -13.06
CA LYS A 95 18.91 7.12 -13.44
C LYS A 95 19.93 7.62 -12.41
N PHE A 96 19.73 8.83 -11.89
CA PHE A 96 20.57 9.38 -10.83
C PHE A 96 20.50 8.53 -9.54
N LEU A 97 19.30 8.12 -9.14
CA LEU A 97 19.10 7.31 -7.95
C LEU A 97 19.70 5.90 -8.08
N LEU A 98 19.66 5.27 -9.27
CA LEU A 98 20.29 3.95 -9.47
C LEU A 98 21.79 3.92 -9.07
N GLY A 99 22.53 5.02 -9.23
CA GLY A 99 23.95 5.10 -8.85
C GLY A 99 24.24 5.79 -7.52
N THR A 100 23.24 6.37 -6.86
CA THR A 100 23.44 7.23 -5.67
C THR A 100 22.47 7.02 -4.53
N ALA A 101 21.44 6.17 -4.69
CA ALA A 101 20.39 5.97 -3.69
C ALA A 101 20.95 5.59 -2.32
N ASP A 102 21.96 4.71 -2.27
CA ASP A 102 22.62 4.26 -1.03
C ASP A 102 23.40 5.39 -0.33
N LYS A 103 23.80 6.42 -1.07
CA LYS A 103 24.54 7.59 -0.54
C LYS A 103 23.60 8.67 -0.02
N LEU A 104 22.33 8.62 -0.40
CA LEU A 104 21.34 9.61 -0.02
C LEU A 104 20.61 9.16 1.23
N ARG A 105 20.52 10.06 2.21
CA ARG A 105 19.70 9.86 3.40
C ARG A 105 18.22 9.81 3.01
N GLY A 106 17.43 9.15 3.85
CA GLY A 106 15.97 9.06 3.70
C GLY A 106 15.51 7.87 2.87
N ARG A 107 14.33 7.37 3.21
CA ARG A 107 13.67 6.27 2.51
C ARG A 107 13.05 6.74 1.20
N LYS A 108 12.94 5.85 0.22
CA LYS A 108 12.35 6.17 -1.09
C LYS A 108 11.10 5.31 -1.26
N ASP A 109 9.94 5.94 -1.20
CA ASP A 109 8.67 5.24 -1.32
C ASP A 109 8.05 5.50 -2.68
N LEU A 110 7.54 4.46 -3.32
CA LEU A 110 6.80 4.52 -4.56
C LEU A 110 5.34 4.83 -4.30
N VAL A 111 4.77 5.76 -5.06
CA VAL A 111 3.34 6.05 -5.05
C VAL A 111 2.80 5.82 -6.46
N LEU A 112 2.01 4.77 -6.65
CA LEU A 112 1.35 4.45 -7.90
C LEU A 112 -0.06 5.02 -7.91
N LEU A 113 -0.32 5.91 -8.87
CA LEU A 113 -1.63 6.50 -9.09
C LEU A 113 -2.43 5.67 -10.08
N HIS A 114 -3.68 5.35 -9.72
CA HIS A 114 -4.59 4.53 -10.51
C HIS A 114 -5.88 5.29 -10.79
N LYS A 115 -6.40 5.17 -12.00
CA LYS A 115 -7.72 5.70 -12.39
C LYS A 115 -8.82 4.84 -11.76
N LEU A 116 -9.88 5.46 -11.24
CA LEU A 116 -11.03 4.72 -10.69
C LEU A 116 -11.76 3.88 -11.74
N SER A 117 -11.81 4.36 -12.99
CA SER A 117 -12.48 3.65 -14.09
C SER A 117 -11.55 2.73 -14.89
N GLY A 118 -10.26 2.68 -14.54
CA GLY A 118 -9.24 1.95 -15.30
C GLY A 118 -9.22 0.45 -15.00
N PRO A 119 -8.71 -0.39 -15.91
CA PRO A 119 -8.51 -1.80 -15.62
C PRO A 119 -7.43 -1.96 -14.54
N ASN A 120 -7.65 -2.87 -13.59
CA ASN A 120 -6.71 -3.23 -12.51
C ASN A 120 -5.48 -4.00 -13.04
N VAL A 121 -4.82 -3.53 -14.11
CA VAL A 121 -3.60 -4.16 -14.62
C VAL A 121 -2.42 -3.59 -13.84
N LEU A 122 -2.23 -4.08 -12.62
CA LEU A 122 -1.25 -3.51 -11.70
C LEU A 122 0.16 -4.02 -12.06
N THR A 123 0.93 -3.18 -12.76
CA THR A 123 2.34 -3.38 -13.14
C THR A 123 3.31 -3.17 -11.96
N THR A 124 2.84 -3.23 -10.71
CA THR A 124 3.64 -2.87 -9.53
C THR A 124 4.97 -3.60 -9.46
N ARG A 125 4.99 -4.88 -9.83
CA ARG A 125 6.21 -5.68 -9.85
C ARG A 125 7.26 -5.13 -10.81
N THR A 126 6.88 -4.68 -12.01
CA THR A 126 7.83 -4.07 -12.95
C THR A 126 8.39 -2.76 -12.42
N TRP A 127 7.60 -2.01 -11.66
CA TRP A 127 8.07 -0.80 -10.98
C TRP A 127 9.08 -1.10 -9.87
N ILE A 128 8.82 -2.11 -9.04
CA ILE A 128 9.70 -2.51 -7.95
C ILE A 128 11.01 -3.10 -8.50
N ASP A 129 10.91 -4.01 -9.46
CA ASP A 129 12.07 -4.70 -10.04
C ASP A 129 13.00 -3.73 -10.80
N ALA A 130 12.44 -2.72 -11.47
CA ALA A 130 13.22 -1.68 -12.15
C ALA A 130 13.98 -0.74 -11.18
N HIS A 131 13.58 -0.69 -9.91
CA HIS A 131 14.06 0.29 -8.95
C HIS A 131 14.32 -0.36 -7.59
N PRO A 132 15.42 -1.12 -7.44
CA PRO A 132 15.72 -1.89 -6.23
C PRO A 132 15.92 -1.03 -4.98
N TRP A 133 16.14 0.28 -5.15
CA TRP A 133 16.28 1.25 -4.06
C TRP A 133 14.95 1.69 -3.43
N ILE A 134 13.79 1.25 -3.96
CA ILE A 134 12.47 1.52 -3.39
C ILE A 134 12.30 0.72 -2.10
N SER A 135 11.95 1.42 -1.01
CA SER A 135 11.73 0.83 0.31
C SER A 135 10.30 0.30 0.46
N LEU A 136 9.29 1.13 0.14
CA LEU A 136 7.87 0.81 0.24
C LEU A 136 7.12 1.27 -1.01
N HIS A 137 5.93 0.73 -1.24
CA HIS A 137 5.03 1.20 -2.29
C HIS A 137 3.62 1.43 -1.77
N HIS A 138 2.92 2.37 -2.39
CA HIS A 138 1.56 2.76 -2.03
C HIS A 138 0.71 2.91 -3.29
N HIS A 139 -0.49 2.34 -3.24
CA HIS A 139 -1.49 2.49 -4.28
C HIS A 139 -2.47 3.61 -3.90
N ILE A 140 -2.74 4.52 -4.84
CA ILE A 140 -3.75 5.57 -4.68
C ILE A 140 -4.72 5.54 -5.86
N ALA A 141 -5.97 5.21 -5.58
CA ALA A 141 -7.07 5.37 -6.50
C ALA A 141 -7.52 6.83 -6.56
N CYS A 142 -7.62 7.35 -7.78
CA CYS A 142 -7.89 8.74 -8.08
C CYS A 142 -9.01 8.86 -9.13
N PRO A 143 -9.99 9.76 -8.94
CA PRO A 143 -10.90 10.17 -10.01
C PRO A 143 -10.18 10.53 -11.31
N ASP A 144 -10.70 10.06 -12.44
CA ASP A 144 -10.10 10.22 -13.78
C ASP A 144 -9.82 11.68 -14.15
N ARG A 145 -10.67 12.60 -13.68
CA ARG A 145 -10.49 14.06 -13.82
C ARG A 145 -9.14 14.58 -13.32
N MET A 146 -8.45 13.84 -12.44
CA MET A 146 -7.14 14.21 -11.92
C MET A 146 -5.98 13.91 -12.87
N PHE A 147 -6.21 13.09 -13.89
CA PHE A 147 -5.20 12.71 -14.90
C PHE A 147 -5.23 13.65 -16.11
N HIS A 148 -6.24 14.52 -16.22
CA HIS A 148 -6.33 15.50 -17.30
C HIS A 148 -5.62 16.82 -16.93
N THR A 149 -4.68 17.23 -17.79
CA THR A 149 -3.87 18.46 -17.63
C THR A 149 -4.59 19.75 -17.99
N ARG A 150 -5.79 19.69 -18.61
CA ARG A 150 -6.59 20.87 -18.99
C ARG A 150 -7.96 20.81 -18.33
N LEU A 151 -8.25 21.74 -17.43
CA LEU A 151 -9.62 22.21 -17.25
C LEU A 151 -10.04 22.85 -18.59
N PRO A 152 -11.22 22.54 -19.16
CA PRO A 152 -11.68 23.21 -20.37
C PRO A 152 -11.70 24.72 -20.10
N ARG A 153 -11.05 25.49 -20.99
CA ARG A 153 -11.08 26.96 -20.93
C ARG A 153 -12.55 27.37 -20.94
N LEU A 154 -12.99 28.05 -19.88
CA LEU A 154 -14.24 28.80 -19.88
C LEU A 154 -14.16 29.80 -21.05
N SER A 155 -14.87 29.50 -22.12
CA SER A 155 -15.09 30.41 -23.24
C SER A 155 -15.74 31.68 -22.69
N GLN A 156 -15.21 32.84 -23.07
CA GLN A 156 -15.74 34.16 -22.75
C GLN A 156 -17.04 34.47 -23.52
N SER A 157 -18.05 33.61 -23.42
CA SER A 157 -19.41 33.98 -23.77
C SER A 157 -20.20 34.21 -22.48
N GLY A 158 -20.75 35.42 -22.35
CA GLY A 158 -21.35 36.00 -21.15
C GLY A 158 -22.63 35.34 -20.60
N LEU A 159 -22.75 34.02 -20.72
CA LEU A 159 -23.68 33.23 -19.92
C LEU A 159 -22.90 32.75 -18.70
N ARG A 160 -23.15 33.37 -17.54
CA ARG A 160 -22.72 32.80 -16.25
C ARG A 160 -23.21 31.36 -16.22
N PRO A 161 -22.33 30.34 -16.32
CA PRO A 161 -22.74 29.01 -15.93
C PRO A 161 -23.11 29.17 -14.47
N ARG A 162 -24.28 28.67 -14.07
CA ARG A 162 -24.56 28.37 -12.67
C ARG A 162 -23.29 27.73 -12.15
N ALA A 163 -22.57 28.47 -11.31
CA ALA A 163 -21.29 28.05 -10.80
C ALA A 163 -21.56 26.67 -10.21
N ALA A 164 -20.99 25.65 -10.85
CA ALA A 164 -20.57 24.47 -10.13
C ALA A 164 -19.57 25.02 -9.12
N THR A 165 -20.11 25.46 -7.98
CA THR A 165 -19.37 25.59 -6.74
C THR A 165 -18.54 24.32 -6.68
N MET A 166 -17.23 24.51 -6.82
CA MET A 166 -16.27 23.43 -6.78
C MET A 166 -16.34 22.89 -5.36
N ASP A 167 -17.15 21.86 -5.15
CA ASP A 167 -17.19 21.11 -3.91
C ASP A 167 -15.94 20.21 -3.88
N PHE A 168 -14.76 20.84 -3.77
CA PHE A 168 -13.67 20.19 -3.08
C PHE A 168 -14.17 20.00 -1.65
N PRO A 169 -14.21 18.77 -1.13
CA PRO A 169 -14.73 18.55 0.21
C PRO A 169 -13.90 19.42 1.16
N HIS A 170 -14.59 20.27 1.93
CA HIS A 170 -13.95 21.16 2.92
C HIS A 170 -13.23 20.37 4.02
N THR A 171 -13.54 19.08 4.15
CA THR A 171 -12.94 18.12 5.07
C THR A 171 -12.31 16.96 4.30
N ALA A 172 -11.11 16.54 4.68
CA ALA A 172 -10.47 15.36 4.10
C ALA A 172 -11.35 14.12 4.37
N ASP A 173 -11.68 13.36 3.33
CA ASP A 173 -12.31 12.06 3.50
C ASP A 173 -11.33 11.12 4.23
N LYS A 174 -11.74 10.65 5.42
CA LYS A 174 -10.93 9.80 6.29
C LYS A 174 -10.58 8.46 5.64
N HIS A 175 -11.43 7.94 4.75
CA HIS A 175 -11.23 6.66 4.08
C HIS A 175 -10.52 6.77 2.73
N SER A 176 -10.21 8.00 2.28
CA SER A 176 -9.49 8.21 1.02
C SER A 176 -8.04 7.69 1.09
N ASP A 177 -7.54 7.28 -0.08
CA ASP A 177 -6.16 6.78 -0.22
C ASP A 177 -5.11 7.85 0.09
N PHE A 178 -5.42 9.13 -0.17
CA PHE A 178 -4.56 10.24 0.24
C PHE A 178 -4.51 10.40 1.76
N SER A 179 -5.63 10.25 2.45
CA SER A 179 -5.67 10.26 3.92
C SER A 179 -4.93 9.06 4.51
N ARG A 180 -5.02 7.87 3.90
CA ARG A 180 -4.19 6.72 4.27
C ARG A 180 -2.71 7.05 4.15
N LEU A 181 -2.26 7.56 3.00
CA LEU A 181 -0.85 7.91 2.80
C LEU A 181 -0.39 8.98 3.80
N ALA A 182 -1.20 10.01 4.05
CA ALA A 182 -0.89 11.03 5.05
C ALA A 182 -0.76 10.44 6.46
N ARG A 183 -1.64 9.51 6.86
CA ARG A 183 -1.53 8.81 8.15
C ARG A 183 -0.27 7.95 8.25
N ILE A 184 0.08 7.23 7.18
CA ILE A 184 1.32 6.45 7.11
C ILE A 184 2.54 7.36 7.31
N LEU A 185 2.60 8.48 6.59
CA LEU A 185 3.75 9.40 6.64
C LEU A 185 3.84 10.18 7.96
N THR A 186 2.72 10.41 8.65
CA THR A 186 2.69 11.11 9.94
C THR A 186 2.85 10.19 11.15
N GLY A 187 2.93 8.87 10.93
CA GLY A 187 3.00 7.87 12.00
C GLY A 187 1.69 7.67 12.75
N THR A 188 0.55 7.94 12.12
CA THR A 188 -0.81 7.82 12.69
C THR A 188 -1.67 6.77 11.98
N ALA A 189 -1.05 5.89 11.18
CA ALA A 189 -1.74 4.83 10.46
C ALA A 189 -2.33 3.78 11.40
N VAL A 190 -3.51 3.27 11.03
CA VAL A 190 -4.22 2.21 11.76
C VAL A 190 -4.01 0.88 11.04
N GLY A 191 -3.30 -0.05 11.70
CA GLY A 191 -3.12 -1.41 11.24
C GLY A 191 -4.15 -2.37 11.86
N LEU A 192 -4.82 -3.17 11.04
CA LEU A 192 -5.74 -4.21 11.50
C LEU A 192 -5.09 -5.59 11.36
N VAL A 193 -5.06 -6.37 12.44
CA VAL A 193 -4.48 -7.71 12.42
C VAL A 193 -5.51 -8.77 12.81
N LEU A 194 -5.71 -9.75 11.93
CA LEU A 194 -6.73 -10.78 12.02
C LEU A 194 -6.15 -12.11 12.49
N GLY A 195 -6.60 -12.60 13.65
CA GLY A 195 -6.19 -13.90 14.18
C GLY A 195 -6.72 -15.11 13.40
N GLY A 196 -6.09 -16.26 13.62
CA GLY A 196 -6.58 -17.54 13.13
C GLY A 196 -7.80 -18.06 13.91
N GLY A 197 -8.59 -18.95 13.30
CA GLY A 197 -9.80 -19.49 13.94
C GLY A 197 -10.68 -20.38 13.08
N GLY A 198 -10.17 -20.91 11.96
CA GLY A 198 -10.94 -21.73 11.02
C GLY A 198 -12.24 -21.04 10.59
N ALA A 199 -13.37 -21.76 10.64
CA ALA A 199 -14.68 -21.23 10.26
C ALA A 199 -15.13 -20.00 11.07
N ARG A 200 -14.66 -19.82 12.31
CA ARG A 200 -14.98 -18.63 13.12
C ARG A 200 -14.37 -17.36 12.55
N GLY A 201 -13.33 -17.47 11.71
CA GLY A 201 -12.67 -16.32 11.09
C GLY A 201 -13.56 -15.54 10.12
N PHE A 202 -14.73 -16.07 9.72
CA PHE A 202 -15.72 -15.27 8.97
C PHE A 202 -16.30 -14.10 9.77
N SER A 203 -16.25 -14.15 11.10
CA SER A 203 -16.61 -13.03 11.97
C SER A 203 -15.77 -11.77 11.70
N HIS A 204 -14.56 -11.92 11.16
CA HIS A 204 -13.70 -10.80 10.77
C HIS A 204 -14.35 -9.88 9.74
N VAL A 205 -15.25 -10.38 8.89
CA VAL A 205 -16.01 -9.54 7.94
C VAL A 205 -16.92 -8.55 8.70
N GLY A 206 -17.61 -9.02 9.75
CA GLY A 206 -18.44 -8.15 10.59
C GLY A 206 -17.62 -7.19 11.45
N MET A 207 -16.40 -7.59 11.85
CA MET A 207 -15.48 -6.67 12.53
C MET A 207 -15.03 -5.54 11.59
N ILE A 208 -14.68 -5.85 10.34
CA ILE A 208 -14.33 -4.83 9.34
C ILE A 208 -15.52 -3.87 9.12
N GLU A 209 -16.73 -4.41 9.00
CA GLU A 209 -17.97 -3.61 8.88
C GLU A 209 -18.12 -2.62 10.04
N SER A 210 -18.03 -3.10 11.28
CA SER A 210 -18.14 -2.26 12.47
C SER A 210 -17.06 -1.18 12.54
N LEU A 211 -15.81 -1.49 12.17
CA LEU A 211 -14.74 -0.48 12.11
C LEU A 211 -15.04 0.64 11.10
N LEU A 212 -15.60 0.27 9.93
CA LEU A 212 -15.97 1.24 8.90
C LEU A 212 -17.16 2.10 9.33
N GLU A 213 -18.16 1.52 9.99
CA GLU A 213 -19.32 2.23 10.55
C GLU A 213 -18.91 3.26 11.61
N GLU A 214 -17.93 2.93 12.45
CA GLU A 214 -17.35 3.85 13.44
C GLU A 214 -16.37 4.88 12.82
N GLY A 215 -16.15 4.83 11.50
CA GLY A 215 -15.25 5.73 10.79
C GLY A 215 -13.77 5.51 11.12
N ILE A 216 -13.40 4.31 11.58
CA ILE A 216 -12.02 3.91 11.85
C ILE A 216 -11.39 3.44 10.53
N PRO A 217 -10.33 4.10 10.03
CA PRO A 217 -9.68 3.68 8.79
C PRO A 217 -8.88 2.39 8.99
N ILE A 218 -8.75 1.60 7.92
CA ILE A 218 -7.85 0.44 7.85
C ILE A 218 -6.75 0.79 6.85
N ASP A 219 -5.60 1.22 7.35
CA ASP A 219 -4.48 1.71 6.53
C ASP A 219 -3.50 0.60 6.15
N MET A 220 -3.44 -0.46 6.96
CA MET A 220 -2.67 -1.67 6.73
C MET A 220 -3.47 -2.84 7.29
N ILE A 221 -3.36 -4.01 6.69
CA ILE A 221 -4.09 -5.19 7.19
C ILE A 221 -3.23 -6.45 7.08
N GLY A 222 -3.43 -7.42 7.97
CA GLY A 222 -2.83 -8.73 7.79
C GLY A 222 -3.40 -9.76 8.73
N GLY A 223 -2.90 -10.98 8.66
CA GLY A 223 -3.40 -12.02 9.53
C GLY A 223 -2.75 -13.38 9.37
N VAL A 224 -3.35 -14.34 10.08
CA VAL A 224 -2.92 -15.74 10.11
C VAL A 224 -4.11 -16.64 9.83
N SER A 225 -3.90 -17.72 9.08
CA SER A 225 -4.93 -18.71 8.76
C SER A 225 -6.13 -18.06 8.08
N MET A 226 -7.36 -18.30 8.57
CA MET A 226 -8.54 -17.62 8.05
C MET A 226 -8.43 -16.09 8.10
N GLY A 227 -7.72 -15.55 9.09
CA GLY A 227 -7.42 -14.12 9.17
C GLY A 227 -6.61 -13.63 7.98
N ALA A 228 -5.62 -14.39 7.50
CA ALA A 228 -4.85 -14.08 6.29
C ALA A 228 -5.76 -14.03 5.05
N PHE A 229 -6.65 -15.02 4.91
CA PHE A 229 -7.58 -15.04 3.78
C PHE A 229 -8.56 -13.87 3.76
N VAL A 230 -9.21 -13.56 4.88
CA VAL A 230 -10.15 -12.44 4.96
C VAL A 230 -9.45 -11.09 4.78
N SER A 231 -8.26 -10.92 5.36
CA SER A 231 -7.46 -9.70 5.17
C SER A 231 -6.98 -9.53 3.73
N ALA A 232 -6.63 -10.63 3.04
CA ALA A 232 -6.28 -10.61 1.62
C ALA A 232 -7.44 -10.14 0.76
N LEU A 233 -8.65 -10.66 1.00
CA LEU A 233 -9.86 -10.24 0.29
C LEU A 233 -10.14 -8.75 0.51
N TRP A 234 -10.03 -8.26 1.74
CA TRP A 234 -10.22 -6.84 2.05
C TRP A 234 -9.17 -5.95 1.35
N ALA A 235 -7.89 -6.32 1.43
CA ALA A 235 -6.80 -5.60 0.80
C ALA A 235 -6.91 -5.54 -0.74
N LEU A 236 -7.51 -6.57 -1.34
CA LEU A 236 -7.71 -6.68 -2.79
C LEU A 236 -8.94 -5.94 -3.29
N TYR A 237 -10.08 -6.08 -2.62
CA TYR A 237 -11.36 -5.58 -3.13
C TYR A 237 -11.74 -4.22 -2.56
N ARG A 238 -11.43 -3.96 -1.28
CA ARG A 238 -11.88 -2.78 -0.52
C ARG A 238 -13.40 -2.52 -0.60
N ASP A 239 -14.16 -3.57 -0.91
CA ASP A 239 -15.61 -3.52 -1.05
C ASP A 239 -16.22 -4.61 -0.17
N LEU A 240 -16.91 -4.19 0.89
CA LEU A 240 -17.41 -5.10 1.93
C LEU A 240 -18.44 -6.11 1.37
N PRO A 241 -19.41 -5.72 0.52
CA PRO A 241 -20.28 -6.67 -0.18
C PRO A 241 -19.52 -7.74 -0.97
N GLU A 242 -18.51 -7.37 -1.77
CA GLU A 242 -17.70 -8.32 -2.53
C GLU A 242 -16.91 -9.26 -1.60
N VAL A 243 -16.28 -8.73 -0.56
CA VAL A 243 -15.56 -9.54 0.45
C VAL A 243 -16.51 -10.54 1.11
N ARG A 244 -17.70 -10.10 1.53
CA ARG A 244 -18.74 -10.96 2.10
C ARG A 244 -19.18 -12.04 1.12
N ARG A 245 -19.37 -11.69 -0.16
CA ARG A 245 -19.74 -12.63 -1.22
C ARG A 245 -18.67 -13.71 -1.42
N ARG A 246 -17.40 -13.33 -1.50
CA ARG A 246 -16.26 -14.25 -1.65
C ARG A 246 -16.11 -15.19 -0.45
N CYS A 247 -16.24 -14.66 0.76
CA CYS A 247 -16.27 -15.45 1.99
C CYS A 247 -17.41 -16.48 1.99
N LYS A 248 -18.61 -16.06 1.57
CA LYS A 248 -19.78 -16.96 1.48
C LYS A 248 -19.57 -18.08 0.47
N ILE A 249 -19.01 -17.77 -0.71
CA ILE A 249 -18.67 -18.78 -1.72
C ILE A 249 -17.68 -19.79 -1.14
N TRP A 250 -16.60 -19.32 -0.52
CA TRP A 250 -15.63 -20.20 0.13
C TRP A 250 -16.29 -21.10 1.17
N ALA A 251 -17.15 -20.53 2.04
CA ALA A 251 -17.83 -21.28 3.10
C ALA A 251 -18.76 -22.37 2.55
N GLN A 252 -19.51 -22.07 1.49
CA GLN A 252 -20.38 -23.03 0.82
C GLN A 252 -19.58 -24.14 0.12
N SER A 253 -18.47 -23.77 -0.52
CA SER A 253 -17.59 -24.72 -1.20
C SER A 253 -16.94 -25.71 -0.25
N MET A 254 -16.44 -25.23 0.90
CA MET A 254 -15.82 -26.04 1.95
C MET A 254 -16.83 -26.80 2.80
N GLY A 255 -18.05 -26.27 2.94
CA GLY A 255 -19.14 -26.92 3.66
C GLY A 255 -19.83 -28.06 2.90
N ASN A 256 -19.52 -28.27 1.61
CA ASN A 256 -20.10 -29.33 0.80
C ASN A 256 -19.37 -30.67 1.05
N PRO A 257 -20.02 -31.69 1.65
CA PRO A 257 -19.40 -32.97 1.96
C PRO A 257 -18.82 -33.70 0.74
N TRP A 258 -19.40 -33.51 -0.45
CA TRP A 258 -18.91 -34.13 -1.68
C TRP A 258 -17.55 -33.55 -2.12
N ASN A 259 -17.36 -32.24 -1.96
CA ASN A 259 -16.09 -31.60 -2.26
C ASN A 259 -14.99 -32.07 -1.30
N VAL A 260 -15.32 -32.12 0.00
CA VAL A 260 -14.41 -32.60 1.04
C VAL A 260 -14.02 -34.07 0.80
N PHE A 261 -15.00 -34.93 0.47
CA PHE A 261 -14.73 -36.34 0.18
C PHE A 261 -13.78 -36.53 -1.01
N ARG A 262 -13.95 -35.75 -2.09
CA ARG A 262 -13.08 -35.83 -3.29
C ARG A 262 -11.63 -35.38 -3.02
N GLU A 263 -11.37 -34.68 -1.92
CA GLU A 263 -10.03 -34.27 -1.54
C GLU A 263 -9.29 -35.31 -0.70
N ILE A 264 -9.99 -36.31 -0.13
CA ILE A 264 -9.36 -37.31 0.74
C ILE A 264 -8.29 -38.04 -0.06
N THR A 265 -7.07 -38.04 0.47
CA THR A 265 -5.91 -38.71 -0.13
C THR A 265 -5.34 -39.74 0.84
N TYR A 266 -4.46 -40.61 0.35
CA TYR A 266 -3.78 -41.59 1.21
C TYR A 266 -2.89 -40.86 2.23
N PRO A 267 -3.06 -41.09 3.55
CA PRO A 267 -2.47 -40.26 4.59
C PRO A 267 -1.01 -40.64 4.91
N TYR A 268 -0.11 -40.57 3.93
CA TYR A 268 1.33 -40.67 4.17
C TYR A 268 1.90 -39.37 4.78
N MET A 269 1.35 -38.22 4.39
CA MET A 269 1.73 -36.88 4.90
C MET A 269 0.54 -35.98 5.27
N ALA A 270 -0.63 -36.13 4.62
CA ALA A 270 -1.83 -35.32 4.88
C ALA A 270 -3.11 -36.10 4.52
N LEU A 271 -4.21 -35.80 5.21
CA LEU A 271 -5.53 -36.40 4.95
C LEU A 271 -6.18 -35.88 3.66
N PHE A 272 -5.90 -34.65 3.27
CA PHE A 272 -6.47 -34.01 2.09
C PHE A 272 -5.38 -33.64 1.09
N SER A 273 -5.64 -33.83 -0.21
CA SER A 273 -4.72 -33.49 -1.30
C SER A 273 -4.46 -31.98 -1.40
N GLY A 274 -5.39 -31.16 -0.91
CA GLY A 274 -5.29 -29.69 -0.93
C GLY A 274 -5.53 -29.03 -2.29
N LYS A 275 -5.87 -29.80 -3.34
CA LYS A 275 -6.09 -29.28 -4.70
C LYS A 275 -7.32 -28.38 -4.80
N LEU A 276 -8.47 -28.81 -4.29
CA LEU A 276 -9.68 -27.96 -4.24
C LEU A 276 -9.46 -26.80 -3.29
N TYR A 277 -8.79 -27.02 -2.16
CA TYR A 277 -8.46 -25.91 -1.25
C TYR A 277 -7.64 -24.82 -1.95
N ASN A 278 -6.61 -25.19 -2.73
CA ASN A 278 -5.82 -24.26 -3.54
C ASN A 278 -6.69 -23.56 -4.59
N GLN A 279 -7.58 -24.31 -5.25
CA GLN A 279 -8.53 -23.75 -6.23
C GLN A 279 -9.49 -22.75 -5.58
N PHE A 280 -9.99 -23.02 -4.37
CA PHE A 280 -10.92 -22.11 -3.68
C PHE A 280 -10.24 -20.84 -3.19
N VAL A 281 -9.02 -20.95 -2.64
CA VAL A 281 -8.24 -19.77 -2.26
C VAL A 281 -7.94 -18.93 -3.51
N ARG A 282 -7.44 -19.57 -4.58
CA ARG A 282 -7.14 -18.91 -5.86
C ARG A 282 -8.40 -18.34 -6.55
N ALA A 283 -9.56 -18.99 -6.44
CA ALA A 283 -10.82 -18.44 -6.93
C ALA A 283 -11.32 -17.24 -6.10
N GLY A 284 -10.95 -17.20 -4.83
CA GLY A 284 -11.25 -16.09 -3.91
C GLY A 284 -10.42 -14.84 -4.24
N VAL A 285 -9.10 -14.98 -4.31
CA VAL A 285 -8.17 -13.85 -4.45
C VAL A 285 -7.62 -13.63 -5.87
N GLY A 286 -7.76 -14.59 -6.77
CA GLY A 286 -7.22 -14.53 -8.12
C GLY A 286 -5.70 -14.77 -8.20
N ASP A 287 -5.16 -14.59 -9.40
CA ASP A 287 -3.73 -14.65 -9.70
C ASP A 287 -3.09 -13.27 -9.54
N VAL A 288 -3.03 -12.83 -8.28
CA VAL A 288 -2.47 -11.54 -7.90
C VAL A 288 -1.28 -11.74 -6.97
N GLN A 289 -0.33 -10.82 -7.04
CA GLN A 289 0.78 -10.72 -6.10
C GLN A 289 0.38 -9.85 -4.90
N ILE A 290 1.04 -10.05 -3.75
CA ILE A 290 0.80 -9.26 -2.55
C ILE A 290 1.09 -7.77 -2.79
N GLU A 291 2.16 -7.44 -3.51
CA GLU A 291 2.53 -6.07 -3.85
C GLU A 291 1.53 -5.37 -4.80
N GLN A 292 0.55 -6.08 -5.35
CA GLN A 292 -0.51 -5.49 -6.18
C GLN A 292 -1.75 -5.11 -5.35
N LEU A 293 -1.73 -5.32 -4.04
CA LEU A 293 -2.89 -5.02 -3.20
C LEU A 293 -3.04 -3.52 -2.94
N TRP A 294 -4.29 -3.06 -2.84
CA TRP A 294 -4.58 -1.65 -2.61
C TRP A 294 -4.18 -1.16 -1.23
N ILE A 295 -4.32 -2.05 -0.25
CA ILE A 295 -3.95 -1.83 1.15
C ILE A 295 -2.70 -2.68 1.41
N PRO A 296 -1.64 -2.11 2.03
CA PRO A 296 -0.50 -2.89 2.50
C PRO A 296 -0.97 -4.11 3.30
N TYR A 297 -0.57 -5.29 2.81
CA TYR A 297 -0.99 -6.57 3.34
C TYR A 297 0.20 -7.39 3.81
N PHE A 298 0.00 -8.15 4.90
CA PHE A 298 0.91 -9.22 5.26
C PHE A 298 0.14 -10.47 5.72
N CYS A 299 0.76 -11.64 5.58
CA CYS A 299 0.33 -12.82 6.31
C CYS A 299 1.49 -13.58 6.90
N ALA A 300 1.21 -14.40 7.92
CA ALA A 300 2.25 -15.19 8.55
C ALA A 300 2.02 -16.69 8.39
N SER A 301 3.08 -17.43 8.11
CA SER A 301 3.13 -18.89 8.12
C SER A 301 4.19 -19.37 9.11
N CYS A 302 4.13 -20.63 9.51
CA CYS A 302 5.23 -21.30 10.20
C CYS A 302 6.09 -22.01 9.15
N ASP A 303 7.37 -21.70 9.13
CA ASP A 303 8.37 -22.48 8.41
C ASP A 303 8.72 -23.69 9.27
N ILE A 304 8.40 -24.90 8.82
CA ILE A 304 8.72 -26.13 9.56
C ILE A 304 10.11 -26.67 9.24
N THR A 305 10.75 -26.18 8.18
CA THR A 305 12.15 -26.50 7.88
C THR A 305 13.05 -25.86 8.94
N ASP A 306 12.80 -24.58 9.24
CA ASP A 306 13.62 -23.79 10.18
C ASP A 306 12.97 -23.59 11.57
N VAL A 307 11.73 -24.03 11.75
CA VAL A 307 10.95 -23.82 12.98
C VAL A 307 10.83 -22.33 13.33
N ALA A 308 10.51 -21.52 12.33
CA ALA A 308 10.48 -20.06 12.43
C ALA A 308 9.16 -19.47 11.93
N LEU A 309 8.77 -18.32 12.48
CA LEU A 309 7.66 -17.53 11.92
C LEU A 309 8.14 -16.81 10.67
N ARG A 310 7.43 -16.98 9.56
CA ARG A 310 7.71 -16.30 8.29
C ARG A 310 6.57 -15.33 7.96
N VAL A 311 6.92 -14.07 7.73
CA VAL A 311 5.98 -13.02 7.35
C VAL A 311 6.11 -12.73 5.87
N HIS A 312 5.00 -12.85 5.15
CA HIS A 312 4.92 -12.69 3.70
C HIS A 312 4.30 -11.34 3.38
N THR A 313 5.05 -10.50 2.66
CA THR A 313 4.64 -9.17 2.20
C THR A 313 4.81 -8.99 0.69
N ARG A 314 5.28 -10.02 -0.03
CA ARG A 314 5.53 -10.03 -1.48
C ARG A 314 5.28 -11.43 -2.06
N GLY A 315 5.00 -11.49 -3.36
CA GLY A 315 4.82 -12.73 -4.11
C GLY A 315 3.37 -13.24 -4.19
N ASP A 316 3.18 -14.49 -4.61
CA ASP A 316 1.86 -15.07 -4.94
C ASP A 316 0.88 -15.03 -3.75
N LEU A 317 -0.15 -14.19 -3.84
CA LEU A 317 -1.09 -13.98 -2.73
C LEU A 317 -1.81 -15.26 -2.34
N TRP A 318 -2.36 -15.98 -3.32
CA TRP A 318 -3.11 -17.21 -3.06
C TRP A 318 -2.22 -18.27 -2.40
N ARG A 319 -0.93 -18.33 -2.77
CA ARG A 319 0.03 -19.32 -2.27
C ARG A 319 0.36 -19.07 -0.81
N TYR A 320 0.67 -17.83 -0.44
CA TYR A 320 1.01 -17.50 0.93
C TYR A 320 -0.21 -17.44 1.85
N ALA A 321 -1.36 -16.98 1.36
CA ALA A 321 -2.62 -17.13 2.09
C ALA A 321 -2.93 -18.63 2.34
N ARG A 322 -2.71 -19.48 1.33
CA ARG A 322 -2.87 -20.93 1.45
C ARG A 322 -1.90 -21.53 2.46
N ALA A 323 -0.62 -21.17 2.41
CA ALA A 323 0.41 -21.61 3.35
C ALA A 323 -0.01 -21.26 4.78
N SER A 324 -0.44 -20.02 5.01
CA SER A 324 -0.94 -19.53 6.30
C SER A 324 -2.17 -20.30 6.82
N MET A 325 -2.92 -21.02 5.98
CA MET A 325 -4.06 -21.86 6.35
C MET A 325 -3.76 -23.37 6.33
N THR A 326 -2.48 -23.77 6.27
CA THR A 326 -2.10 -25.18 6.12
C THR A 326 -1.96 -25.86 7.47
N VAL A 327 -3.05 -26.45 7.94
CA VAL A 327 -3.06 -27.24 9.19
C VAL A 327 -2.31 -28.56 8.96
N VAL A 328 -1.28 -28.80 9.77
CA VAL A 328 -0.43 -30.01 9.71
C VAL A 328 -1.29 -31.26 9.89
N GLY A 329 -1.03 -32.28 9.06
CA GLY A 329 -1.79 -33.54 9.04
C GLY A 329 -3.12 -33.47 8.26
N TYR A 330 -3.72 -32.29 8.12
CA TYR A 330 -4.89 -32.08 7.27
C TYR A 330 -4.49 -31.80 5.83
N PHE A 331 -3.53 -30.91 5.62
CA PHE A 331 -3.10 -30.47 4.30
C PHE A 331 -1.59 -30.57 4.11
N PRO A 332 -1.11 -30.83 2.88
CA PRO A 332 0.32 -30.85 2.60
C PRO A 332 0.92 -29.46 2.79
N PRO A 333 2.14 -29.35 3.36
CA PRO A 333 2.89 -28.10 3.42
C PRO A 333 3.04 -27.44 2.04
N ILE A 334 3.04 -26.12 2.00
CA ILE A 334 3.36 -25.37 0.79
C ILE A 334 4.86 -25.16 0.75
N CYS A 335 5.50 -25.63 -0.31
CA CYS A 335 6.91 -25.32 -0.57
C CYS A 335 7.04 -23.86 -1.03
N ASP A 336 7.97 -23.10 -0.48
CA ASP A 336 8.31 -21.75 -0.92
C ASP A 336 9.16 -21.82 -2.20
N PRO A 337 8.80 -21.12 -3.30
CA PRO A 337 9.58 -21.16 -4.52
C PRO A 337 10.96 -20.48 -4.41
N GLU A 338 11.19 -19.62 -3.42
CA GLU A 338 12.44 -18.86 -3.30
C GLU A 338 13.59 -19.70 -2.71
N ASP A 339 13.31 -20.52 -1.70
CA ASP A 339 14.32 -21.30 -0.97
C ASP A 339 13.97 -22.79 -0.81
N GLY A 340 12.77 -23.22 -1.21
CA GLY A 340 12.32 -24.60 -1.09
C GLY A 340 11.80 -24.99 0.30
N HIS A 341 11.64 -24.04 1.23
CA HIS A 341 11.22 -24.32 2.59
C HIS A 341 9.76 -24.73 2.67
N LEU A 342 9.40 -25.52 3.68
CA LEU A 342 8.04 -26.02 3.85
C LEU A 342 7.26 -25.14 4.82
N LEU A 343 6.15 -24.59 4.34
CA LEU A 343 5.32 -23.63 5.05
C LEU A 343 3.99 -24.25 5.48
N VAL A 344 3.63 -24.00 6.74
CA VAL A 344 2.37 -24.43 7.35
C VAL A 344 1.68 -23.27 8.09
N ASP A 345 0.51 -23.51 8.69
CA ASP A 345 -0.29 -22.47 9.35
C ASP A 345 0.54 -21.68 10.38
N GLY A 346 0.48 -20.35 10.32
CA GLY A 346 1.23 -19.48 11.24
C GLY A 346 0.75 -19.59 12.70
N GLY A 347 -0.46 -20.12 12.92
CA GLY A 347 -1.08 -20.22 14.24
C GLY A 347 -0.28 -21.06 15.23
N TYR A 348 0.61 -21.93 14.76
CA TYR A 348 1.48 -22.73 15.63
C TYR A 348 2.55 -21.90 16.36
N MET A 349 3.00 -20.79 15.76
CA MET A 349 4.09 -19.97 16.29
C MET A 349 3.61 -18.60 16.80
N VAL A 350 2.37 -18.21 16.47
CA VAL A 350 1.80 -16.92 16.88
C VAL A 350 1.03 -17.08 18.20
N THR A 351 1.74 -17.07 19.32
CA THR A 351 1.13 -16.98 20.67
C THR A 351 0.84 -15.53 21.08
N LYS A 352 1.51 -14.55 20.44
CA LYS A 352 1.25 -13.11 20.47
C LYS A 352 1.71 -12.53 19.13
N MET A 353 0.84 -11.81 18.42
CA MET A 353 1.28 -11.01 17.26
C MET A 353 2.20 -9.91 17.76
N SER A 354 3.51 -10.11 17.63
CA SER A 354 4.45 -8.99 17.69
C SER A 354 4.14 -8.02 16.54
N PRO A 355 4.29 -6.70 16.75
CA PRO A 355 4.05 -5.71 15.71
C PRO A 355 4.84 -6.04 14.44
N LEU A 356 4.29 -5.63 13.29
CA LEU A 356 4.91 -5.66 11.97
C LEU A 356 6.44 -5.51 12.06
N PRO A 357 7.23 -6.28 11.29
CA PRO A 357 8.68 -6.15 11.32
C PRO A 357 9.05 -4.68 11.08
N HIS A 358 9.56 -4.03 12.13
CA HIS A 358 10.23 -2.76 11.99
C HIS A 358 11.45 -3.06 11.12
N HIS A 359 11.42 -2.66 9.85
CA HIS A 359 12.65 -2.55 9.09
C HIS A 359 13.62 -1.72 9.94
N HIS A 360 14.71 -2.35 10.36
CA HIS A 360 15.71 -1.71 11.21
C HIS A 360 16.14 -0.39 10.55
N ARG A 361 16.16 0.65 11.39
CA ARG A 361 16.45 2.05 11.05
C ARG A 361 17.77 2.23 10.33
#